data_AF-A0A6G1DBU0-F1
#
_entry.id   AF-A0A6G1DBU0-F1
#
_cell.length_a   1.000
_cell.length_b   1.000
_cell.length_c   1.000
_cell.angle_alpha   90.00
_cell.angle_beta   90.00
_cell.angle_gamma   90.00
#
_symmetry.space_group_name_H-M   'P 1'
#
loop_
_entity.id
_entity.type
_entity.pdbx_description
1 polymer ?
#
loop_
_entity_poly.entity_id
_entity_poly.type
_entity_poly.pdbx_seq_one_letter_code
_entity_poly.pdbx_strand_id
1 'polypeptide(L)'
;MAEDDYNDMDMGFASPHHSPPFLLVSAGTISHLRYEDEPPEPEIEEGAEEEPENNNEVTVDDVVGAEVDDKEQEKTARPRKTSKYMTKYERARILGTRALQISMNAPVMVELEGETDPLEIAMKELRARKIPFTIRRYLPDGSYEDWGVDELIVEDSWKRQVGGG
;
A
#
# COMPACT_ATOMS: atom_id res chain seq x y z
N MET A 1 -26.45 -48.27 -38.87
CA MET A 1 -25.06 -48.39 -38.39
C MET A 1 -25.15 -48.18 -36.88
N ALA A 2 -25.31 -49.23 -36.09
CA ALA A 2 -24.27 -50.20 -35.67
C ALA A 2 -23.30 -49.50 -34.69
N GLU A 3 -23.01 -49.89 -33.45
CA GLU A 3 -23.19 -51.05 -32.54
C GLU A 3 -23.06 -50.44 -31.11
N ASP A 4 -23.76 -50.88 -30.05
CA ASP A 4 -23.39 -51.97 -29.11
C ASP A 4 -21.88 -51.91 -28.73
N ASP A 5 -21.36 -51.93 -27.50
CA ASP A 5 -21.82 -52.42 -26.20
C ASP A 5 -20.81 -51.98 -25.11
N TYR A 6 -21.11 -52.36 -23.86
CA TYR A 6 -20.24 -52.52 -22.67
C TYR A 6 -20.22 -51.42 -21.59
N ASN A 7 -21.28 -51.45 -20.78
CA ASN A 7 -21.27 -51.73 -19.34
C ASN A 7 -20.08 -51.31 -18.47
N ASP A 8 -20.41 -50.45 -17.51
CA ASP A 8 -20.42 -50.78 -16.07
C ASP A 8 -19.08 -51.17 -15.44
N MET A 9 -18.45 -50.21 -14.76
CA MET A 9 -17.84 -50.41 -13.43
C MET A 9 -17.38 -49.07 -12.84
N ASP A 10 -18.13 -48.63 -11.84
CA ASP A 10 -17.68 -48.01 -10.61
C ASP A 10 -16.14 -48.02 -10.37
N MET A 11 -15.55 -46.84 -10.30
CA MET A 11 -14.62 -46.47 -9.21
C MET A 11 -14.77 -44.99 -8.93
N GLY A 12 -15.86 -44.65 -8.24
CA GLY A 12 -15.86 -43.48 -7.40
C GLY A 12 -14.83 -43.68 -6.27
N PHE A 13 -13.70 -42.99 -6.33
CA PHE A 13 -12.78 -42.86 -5.22
C PHE A 13 -12.61 -41.39 -4.82
N ALA A 14 -13.22 -41.07 -3.67
CA ALA A 14 -12.84 -40.07 -2.67
C ALA A 14 -12.74 -38.57 -3.11
N SER A 15 -13.43 -37.60 -2.53
CA SER A 15 -14.09 -37.55 -1.22
C SER A 15 -15.30 -36.60 -1.23
N PRO A 16 -16.34 -36.93 -0.44
CA PRO A 16 -17.53 -36.12 -0.23
C PRO A 16 -17.30 -35.01 0.80
N HIS A 17 -17.83 -33.83 0.54
CA HIS A 17 -18.13 -32.85 1.58
C HIS A 17 -19.12 -33.49 2.58
N HIS A 18 -18.63 -33.85 3.76
CA HIS A 18 -19.46 -34.31 4.87
C HIS A 18 -19.57 -33.18 5.91
N SER A 19 -20.76 -32.56 5.94
CA SER A 19 -21.35 -31.89 7.12
C SER A 19 -21.78 -32.98 8.14
N PRO A 20 -22.32 -32.73 9.36
CA PRO A 20 -22.65 -31.49 10.09
C PRO A 20 -22.34 -31.65 11.63
N PRO A 21 -23.20 -31.27 12.60
CA PRO A 21 -23.53 -29.94 13.16
C PRO A 21 -23.22 -29.85 14.69
N PHE A 22 -23.54 -28.69 15.30
CA PHE A 22 -24.27 -28.51 16.58
C PHE A 22 -23.76 -27.31 17.39
N LEU A 23 -24.45 -26.18 17.24
CA LEU A 23 -24.66 -25.25 18.35
C LEU A 23 -25.58 -25.93 19.35
N LEU A 24 -25.05 -26.25 20.54
CA LEU A 24 -25.86 -26.58 21.70
C LEU A 24 -25.74 -25.43 22.70
N VAL A 25 -26.81 -24.63 22.78
CA VAL A 25 -27.08 -23.81 23.96
C VAL A 25 -27.57 -24.76 25.04
N SER A 26 -26.84 -24.87 26.15
CA SER A 26 -27.38 -25.38 27.41
C SER A 26 -26.50 -24.87 28.55
N ALA A 27 -27.05 -23.94 29.32
CA ALA A 27 -26.51 -23.56 30.61
C ALA A 27 -26.65 -24.74 31.57
N GLY A 28 -25.51 -25.28 32.00
CA GLY A 28 -25.44 -26.38 32.96
C GLY A 28 -24.13 -26.29 33.75
N THR A 29 -24.20 -25.54 34.84
CA THR A 29 -23.30 -25.49 36.02
C THR A 29 -22.03 -26.35 36.00
N ILE A 30 -20.87 -25.70 35.93
CA ILE A 30 -19.67 -26.14 36.67
C ILE A 30 -19.25 -24.99 37.58
N SER A 31 -19.42 -25.26 38.87
CA SER A 31 -19.00 -24.42 39.98
C SER A 31 -17.48 -24.32 40.07
N HIS A 32 -17.04 -23.13 40.48
CA HIS A 32 -15.90 -22.90 41.38
C HIS A 32 -14.48 -22.94 40.78
N LEU A 33 -14.17 -21.96 39.96
CA LEU A 33 -12.87 -21.28 40.06
C LEU A 33 -13.14 -19.80 40.34
N ARG A 34 -13.02 -19.44 41.63
CA ARG A 34 -12.91 -18.04 42.06
C ARG A 34 -11.67 -17.44 41.39
N TYR A 35 -11.86 -16.62 40.38
CA TYR A 35 -10.99 -15.48 40.18
C TYR A 35 -11.62 -14.34 40.99
N GLU A 36 -11.28 -14.27 42.27
CA GLU A 36 -11.41 -13.00 42.98
C GLU A 36 -10.18 -12.16 42.59
N ASP A 37 -10.44 -10.90 42.26
CA ASP A 37 -9.50 -9.87 41.81
C ASP A 37 -9.31 -9.74 40.28
N GLU A 38 -10.43 -9.62 39.55
CA GLU A 38 -10.42 -8.97 38.25
C GLU A 38 -10.37 -7.44 38.48
N PRO A 39 -9.29 -6.75 38.07
CA PRO A 39 -9.17 -5.31 38.25
C PRO A 39 -10.27 -4.59 37.46
N PRO A 40 -10.84 -3.48 37.98
CA PRO A 40 -11.89 -2.77 37.28
C PRO A 40 -11.39 -2.34 35.89
N GLU A 41 -12.16 -2.66 34.86
CA GLU A 41 -11.93 -2.15 33.52
C GLU A 41 -11.90 -0.61 33.58
N PRO A 42 -10.91 0.04 32.94
CA PRO A 42 -10.88 1.50 32.94
C PRO A 42 -12.12 2.02 32.21
N GLU A 43 -12.98 2.73 32.94
CA GLU A 43 -14.05 3.55 32.35
C GLU A 43 -13.37 4.61 31.47
N ILE A 44 -13.42 4.41 30.15
CA ILE A 44 -13.03 5.41 29.17
C ILE A 44 -14.08 6.53 29.22
N GLU A 45 -13.77 7.58 29.99
CA GLU A 45 -14.51 8.84 29.96
C GLU A 45 -14.46 9.37 28.53
N GLU A 46 -15.62 9.49 27.90
CA GLU A 46 -15.83 9.92 26.51
C GLU A 46 -15.53 11.43 26.40
N GLY A 47 -14.26 11.79 26.60
CA GLY A 47 -13.69 13.09 26.28
C GLY A 47 -13.30 13.07 24.81
N ALA A 48 -14.08 13.74 23.98
CA ALA A 48 -13.74 14.00 22.59
C ALA A 48 -12.44 14.81 22.51
N GLU A 49 -11.31 14.10 22.42
CA GLU A 49 -10.06 14.65 21.94
C GLU A 49 -10.15 14.64 20.42
N GLU A 50 -10.36 15.81 19.82
CA GLU A 50 -10.29 15.99 18.38
C GLU A 50 -8.89 15.56 17.91
N GLU A 51 -8.79 14.37 17.32
CA GLU A 51 -7.60 14.02 16.55
C GLU A 51 -7.50 15.03 15.40
N PRO A 52 -6.37 15.75 15.23
CA PRO A 52 -6.14 16.44 13.98
C PRO A 52 -6.07 15.36 12.91
N GLU A 53 -7.10 15.30 12.06
CA GLU A 53 -7.11 14.49 10.85
C GLU A 53 -5.85 14.79 10.05
N ASN A 54 -4.82 13.96 10.21
CA ASN A 54 -3.72 13.89 9.28
C ASN A 54 -4.19 13.09 8.06
N ASN A 55 -5.16 13.66 7.36
CA ASN A 55 -5.50 13.29 6.00
C ASN A 55 -4.38 13.85 5.10
N ASN A 56 -3.23 13.18 5.11
CA ASN A 56 -2.34 13.20 3.95
C ASN A 56 -2.96 12.33 2.85
N GLU A 57 -4.14 12.77 2.41
CA GLU A 57 -4.83 12.34 1.21
C GLU A 57 -3.91 12.70 0.05
N VAL A 58 -3.12 11.71 -0.37
CA VAL A 58 -2.66 11.68 -1.75
C VAL A 58 -3.89 11.23 -2.51
N THR A 59 -4.52 12.16 -3.22
CA THR A 59 -5.48 11.83 -4.26
C THR A 59 -4.74 10.91 -5.25
N VAL A 60 -4.96 9.61 -5.10
CA VAL A 60 -4.60 8.63 -6.11
C VAL A 60 -5.64 8.83 -7.20
N ASP A 61 -5.34 9.70 -8.17
CA ASP A 61 -6.18 9.85 -9.36
C ASP A 61 -6.29 8.48 -10.04
N ASP A 62 -7.46 7.88 -9.83
CA ASP A 62 -7.89 6.61 -10.38
C ASP A 62 -7.98 6.78 -11.91
N VAL A 63 -7.25 5.95 -12.64
CA VAL A 63 -7.26 5.97 -14.10
C VAL A 63 -8.54 5.28 -14.58
N VAL A 64 -9.64 6.04 -14.59
CA VAL A 64 -10.80 5.77 -15.43
C VAL A 64 -11.21 7.10 -16.08
N GLY A 65 -11.05 7.16 -17.41
CA GLY A 65 -11.09 8.39 -18.18
C GLY A 65 -12.34 9.25 -17.98
N ALA A 66 -12.11 10.52 -17.66
CA ALA A 66 -13.00 11.64 -17.92
C ALA A 66 -12.18 12.94 -17.93
N GLU A 67 -12.12 13.55 -19.11
CA GLU A 67 -12.03 14.98 -19.44
C GLU A 67 -11.12 15.89 -18.58
N VAL A 68 -10.04 16.32 -19.23
CA VAL A 68 -9.10 17.38 -18.84
C VAL A 68 -9.83 18.70 -18.61
N ASP A 69 -9.71 19.26 -17.40
CA ASP A 69 -9.91 20.69 -17.14
C ASP A 69 -8.54 21.30 -16.81
N ASP A 70 -7.77 21.54 -17.88
CA ASP A 70 -6.49 22.25 -17.84
C ASP A 70 -6.73 23.71 -17.48
N LYS A 71 -6.78 24.02 -16.17
CA LYS A 71 -6.54 25.38 -15.71
C LYS A 71 -5.04 25.65 -15.75
N GLU A 72 -4.57 26.08 -16.92
CA GLU A 72 -3.26 26.69 -17.13
C GLU A 72 -3.11 27.92 -16.22
N GLN A 73 -2.57 27.71 -15.02
CA GLN A 73 -1.99 28.80 -14.24
C GLN A 73 -0.56 29.01 -14.71
N GLU A 74 -0.41 30.06 -15.52
CA GLU A 74 0.84 30.70 -15.92
C GLU A 74 1.82 30.76 -14.72
N LYS A 75 2.82 29.88 -14.73
CA LYS A 75 3.83 29.75 -13.66
C LYS A 75 4.79 30.93 -13.71
N THR A 76 4.39 32.08 -13.20
CA THR A 76 5.35 32.99 -12.58
C THR A 76 5.85 32.27 -11.32
N ALA A 77 6.94 31.51 -11.45
CA ALA A 77 7.52 30.70 -10.39
C ALA A 77 7.95 31.60 -9.23
N ARG A 78 7.02 31.84 -8.29
CA ARG A 78 7.37 32.36 -6.97
C ARG A 78 8.42 31.39 -6.40
N PRO A 79 9.49 31.89 -5.77
CA PRO A 79 10.50 31.01 -5.20
C PRO A 79 9.83 30.10 -4.16
N ARG A 80 9.87 28.79 -4.41
CA ARG A 80 9.41 27.76 -3.47
C ARG A 80 10.23 27.86 -2.17
N LYS A 81 9.57 27.76 -1.03
CA LYS A 81 10.15 27.85 0.32
C LYS A 81 10.75 26.53 0.78
N THR A 82 10.17 25.39 0.38
CA THR A 82 10.61 24.08 0.86
C THR A 82 11.91 23.62 0.21
N SER A 83 12.59 22.67 0.85
CA SER A 83 13.92 22.17 0.45
C SER A 83 13.93 21.50 -0.93
N LYS A 84 14.96 21.68 -1.75
CA LYS A 84 15.11 20.92 -3.02
C LYS A 84 15.48 19.45 -2.83
N TYR A 85 15.75 19.03 -1.60
CA TYR A 85 16.12 17.65 -1.28
C TYR A 85 14.89 16.81 -0.99
N MET A 86 14.89 15.59 -1.52
CA MET A 86 13.91 14.57 -1.16
C MET A 86 14.18 14.10 0.26
N THR A 87 13.15 14.13 1.10
CA THR A 87 13.25 13.62 2.46
C THR A 87 13.30 12.09 2.44
N LYS A 88 13.84 11.49 3.51
CA LYS A 88 13.82 10.02 3.68
C LYS A 88 12.39 9.44 3.68
N TYR A 89 11.42 10.20 4.17
CA TYR A 89 10.01 9.79 4.25
C TYR A 89 9.36 9.77 2.87
N GLU A 90 9.56 10.82 2.08
CA GLU A 90 9.12 10.90 0.69
C GLU A 90 9.72 9.77 -0.13
N ARG A 91 11.04 9.57 -0.03
CA ARG A 91 11.74 8.49 -0.74
C ARG A 91 11.16 7.13 -0.41
N ALA A 92 10.95 6.84 0.88
CA ALA A 92 10.38 5.58 1.32
C ALA A 92 8.96 5.38 0.76
N ARG A 93 8.12 6.41 0.80
CA ARG A 93 6.75 6.37 0.27
C ARG A 93 6.74 6.15 -1.24
N ILE A 94 7.54 6.91 -1.99
CA ILE A 94 7.65 6.80 -3.45
C ILE A 94 8.08 5.40 -3.86
N LEU A 95 9.13 4.86 -3.23
CA LEU A 95 9.62 3.52 -3.53
C LEU A 95 8.58 2.46 -3.19
N GLY A 96 7.92 2.57 -2.03
CA GLY A 96 6.86 1.63 -1.61
C GLY A 96 5.67 1.63 -2.57
N THR A 97 5.12 2.80 -2.87
CA THR A 97 3.99 2.94 -3.80
C THR A 97 4.37 2.46 -5.20
N ARG A 98 5.56 2.82 -5.68
CA ARG A 98 5.98 2.44 -7.03
C ARG A 98 6.25 0.93 -7.14
N ALA A 99 6.91 0.33 -6.15
CA ALA A 99 7.11 -1.10 -6.09
C ALA A 99 5.76 -1.84 -6.06
N LEU A 100 4.78 -1.35 -5.31
CA LEU A 100 3.42 -1.91 -5.29
C LEU A 100 2.77 -1.89 -6.68
N GLN A 101 2.85 -0.76 -7.39
CA GLN A 101 2.33 -0.66 -8.76
C GLN A 101 2.99 -1.67 -9.70
N ILE A 102 4.32 -1.82 -9.62
CA ILE A 102 5.07 -2.79 -10.44
C ILE A 102 4.64 -4.23 -10.13
N SER A 103 4.43 -4.56 -8.85
CA SER A 103 3.91 -5.87 -8.43
C SER A 103 2.53 -6.16 -9.01
N MET A 104 1.73 -5.12 -9.26
CA MET A 104 0.43 -5.19 -9.93
C MET A 104 0.55 -5.07 -11.46
N ASN A 105 1.71 -5.40 -12.02
CA ASN A 105 2.01 -5.36 -13.46
C ASN A 105 1.84 -3.98 -14.11
N ALA A 106 2.01 -2.88 -13.36
CA ALA A 106 2.05 -1.55 -13.95
C ALA A 106 3.24 -1.38 -14.92
N PRO A 107 3.12 -0.51 -15.95
CA PRO A 107 4.20 -0.28 -16.90
C PRO A 107 5.48 0.23 -16.23
N VAL A 108 6.62 -0.39 -16.57
CA VAL A 108 7.96 0.01 -16.09
C VAL A 108 8.57 1.03 -17.07
N MET A 109 9.17 2.09 -16.53
CA MET A 109 9.68 3.25 -17.28
C MET A 109 11.17 3.14 -17.64
N VAL A 110 11.86 2.13 -17.11
CA VAL A 110 13.27 1.79 -17.36
C VAL A 110 13.40 0.41 -17.98
N GLU A 111 14.51 0.18 -18.66
CA GLU A 111 14.85 -1.15 -19.19
C GLU A 111 15.29 -2.09 -18.07
N LEU A 112 14.80 -3.32 -18.11
CA LEU A 112 15.14 -4.36 -17.15
C LEU A 112 16.36 -5.16 -17.65
N GLU A 113 17.34 -5.34 -16.79
CA GLU A 113 18.59 -6.06 -17.00
C GLU A 113 18.63 -7.36 -16.16
N GLY A 114 17.45 -7.93 -15.90
CA GLY A 114 17.29 -9.12 -15.06
C GLY A 114 16.80 -8.84 -13.64
N GLU A 115 16.46 -7.59 -13.30
CA GLU A 115 15.76 -7.29 -12.06
C GLU A 115 14.36 -7.93 -12.09
N THR A 116 14.07 -8.74 -11.07
CA THR A 116 12.76 -9.38 -10.88
C THR A 116 12.03 -8.83 -9.65
N ASP A 117 12.76 -8.27 -8.71
CA ASP A 117 12.20 -7.69 -7.50
C ASP A 117 11.58 -6.30 -7.79
N PRO A 118 10.28 -6.08 -7.47
CA PRO A 118 9.61 -4.80 -7.72
C PRO A 118 10.27 -3.60 -7.05
N LEU A 119 10.88 -3.79 -5.86
CA LEU A 119 11.56 -2.71 -5.16
C LEU A 119 12.88 -2.36 -5.84
N GLU A 120 13.64 -3.33 -6.33
CA GLU A 120 14.84 -3.09 -7.16
C GLU A 120 14.50 -2.31 -8.43
N ILE A 121 13.41 -2.67 -9.11
CA ILE A 121 12.93 -1.95 -10.30
C ILE A 121 12.54 -0.51 -9.94
N ALA A 122 11.77 -0.30 -8.87
CA ALA A 122 11.40 1.04 -8.41
C ALA A 122 12.64 1.89 -8.02
N MET A 123 13.65 1.27 -7.39
CA MET A 123 14.93 1.94 -7.10
C MET A 123 15.68 2.32 -8.38
N LYS A 124 15.65 1.48 -9.42
CA LYS A 124 16.23 1.77 -10.72
C LYS A 124 15.53 2.95 -11.40
N GLU A 125 14.20 2.98 -11.38
CA GLU A 125 13.41 4.09 -11.90
C GLU A 125 13.66 5.41 -11.16
N LEU A 126 13.75 5.38 -9.81
CA LEU A 126 14.03 6.57 -9.02
C LEU A 126 15.41 7.15 -9.35
N ARG A 127 16.44 6.29 -9.48
CA ARG A 127 17.79 6.71 -9.88
C ARG A 127 17.82 7.30 -11.29
N ALA A 128 17.01 6.77 -12.19
CA ALA A 128 16.83 7.28 -13.54
C ALA A 128 15.90 8.51 -13.61
N ARG A 129 15.32 8.95 -12.49
CA ARG A 129 14.34 10.05 -12.41
C ARG A 129 13.12 9.85 -13.33
N LYS A 130 12.65 8.61 -13.45
CA LYS A 130 11.55 8.22 -14.34
C LYS A 130 10.25 7.86 -13.62
N ILE A 131 10.18 8.01 -12.31
CA ILE A 131 8.93 7.79 -11.57
C ILE A 131 7.97 8.95 -11.84
N PRO A 132 6.76 8.70 -12.39
CA PRO A 132 5.83 9.75 -12.80
C PRO A 132 4.97 10.25 -11.62
N PHE A 133 5.59 10.61 -10.50
CA PHE A 133 4.91 11.11 -9.30
C PHE A 133 5.22 12.58 -9.04
N THR A 134 4.26 13.27 -8.44
CA THR A 134 4.42 14.62 -7.88
C THR A 134 4.18 14.56 -6.38
N ILE A 135 5.03 15.23 -5.61
CA ILE A 135 4.92 15.38 -4.16
C ILE A 135 4.30 16.73 -3.86
N ARG A 136 3.13 16.72 -3.21
CA ARG A 136 2.52 17.91 -2.64
C ARG A 136 3.00 18.12 -1.21
N ARG A 137 3.71 19.22 -0.95
CA ARG A 137 4.19 19.60 0.39
C ARG A 137 3.32 20.70 0.97
N TYR A 138 2.59 20.39 2.03
CA TYR A 138 1.78 21.37 2.75
C TYR A 138 2.64 22.22 3.68
N LEU A 139 2.35 23.52 3.71
CA LEU A 139 2.93 24.50 4.61
C LEU A 139 2.01 24.70 5.84
N PRO A 140 2.54 25.24 6.95
CA PRO A 140 1.74 25.48 8.16
C PRO A 140 0.56 26.44 7.97
N ASP A 141 0.57 27.25 6.91
CA ASP A 141 -0.53 28.16 6.55
C ASP A 141 -1.62 27.48 5.71
N GLY A 142 -1.51 26.16 5.48
CA GLY A 142 -2.43 25.36 4.67
C GLY A 142 -2.18 25.44 3.16
N SER A 143 -1.28 26.32 2.70
CA SER A 143 -0.87 26.35 1.29
C SER A 143 0.04 25.15 0.97
N TYR A 144 0.27 24.88 -0.32
CA TYR A 144 1.10 23.75 -0.73
C TYR A 144 2.06 24.09 -1.88
N GLU A 145 3.12 23.28 -1.98
CA GLU A 145 4.09 23.31 -3.08
C GLU A 145 4.14 21.94 -3.76
N ASP A 146 3.91 21.91 -5.06
CA ASP A 146 4.01 20.69 -5.86
C ASP A 146 5.44 20.56 -6.42
N TRP A 147 6.06 19.42 -6.12
CA TRP A 147 7.42 19.03 -6.52
C TRP A 147 7.41 17.75 -7.35
N GLY A 148 7.91 17.80 -8.57
CA GLY A 148 8.18 16.60 -9.34
C GLY A 148 9.24 15.72 -8.68
N VAL A 149 9.04 14.40 -8.70
CA VAL A 149 10.06 13.46 -8.19
C VAL A 149 11.37 13.54 -8.99
N ASP A 150 11.29 13.90 -10.26
CA ASP A 150 12.41 14.10 -11.18
C ASP A 150 13.23 15.37 -10.90
N GLU A 151 12.63 16.41 -10.30
CA GLU A 151 13.31 17.65 -9.94
C GLU A 151 13.96 17.63 -8.54
N LEU A 152 13.56 16.69 -7.67
CA LEU A 152 14.10 16.59 -6.31
C LEU A 152 15.50 15.95 -6.27
N ILE A 153 16.34 16.45 -5.37
CA ILE A 153 17.69 15.93 -5.13
C ILE A 153 17.60 14.77 -4.15
N VAL A 154 17.99 13.57 -4.59
CA VAL A 154 18.01 12.36 -3.76
C VAL A 154 19.41 12.18 -3.15
N GLU A 155 19.52 12.17 -1.82
CA GLU A 155 20.76 11.77 -1.15
C GLU A 155 20.82 10.24 -0.98
N ASP A 156 21.75 9.60 -1.69
CA ASP A 156 22.10 8.19 -1.50
C ASP A 156 23.23 8.05 -0.46
N SER A 157 22.90 8.30 0.81
CA SER A 157 23.88 8.27 1.91
C SER A 157 24.36 6.84 2.28
N TRP A 158 23.63 5.80 1.88
CA TRP A 158 23.89 4.41 2.24
C TRP A 158 24.93 3.71 1.33
N LYS A 159 25.19 4.23 0.13
CA LYS A 159 26.18 3.64 -0.81
C LYS A 159 27.64 3.84 -0.39
N ARG A 160 27.92 4.62 0.65
CA ARG A 160 29.31 4.88 1.10
C ARG A 160 29.91 3.75 1.94
N GLN A 161 29.13 2.80 2.45
CA GLN A 161 29.61 1.84 3.45
C GLN A 161 29.89 0.42 2.92
N VAL A 162 29.44 0.06 1.71
CA VAL A 162 29.49 -1.34 1.22
C VAL A 162 30.63 -1.64 0.23
N GLY A 163 31.58 -0.73 0.07
CA GLY A 163 32.71 -0.84 -0.87
C GLY A 163 34.07 -1.04 -0.20
N GLY A 164 34.16 -1.88 0.84
CA GLY A 164 35.44 -2.20 1.48
C GLY A 164 35.45 -3.59 2.10
N GLY A 165 36.15 -4.53 1.44
CA GLY A 165 36.44 -5.87 1.95
C GLY A 165 36.22 -6.97 0.92
#